data_AF-A0A1F8MPP6-F1
#
_entry.id   AF-A0A1F8MPP6-F1
#
_cell.length_a   1.000
_cell.length_b   1.000
_cell.length_c   1.000
_cell.angle_alpha   90.00
_cell.angle_beta   90.00
_cell.angle_gamma   90.00
#
_symmetry.space_group_name_H-M   'P 1'
#
loop_
_entity.id
_entity.type
_entity.pdbx_description
1 polymer ?
#
loop_
_entity_poly.entity_id
_entity_poly.type
_entity_poly.pdbx_seq_one_letter_code
_entity_poly.pdbx_strand_id
1 'polypeptide(L)'
;MTVTVLVKNTGESKGSYEVNYKVNNEFLQYKTVTIDGGTQQTLTVTIIGKKAGTNTLNVNDLSDTFTVKAPPPSTDTTTPAVIPWQEAKNHIGETITVEGPIIDKFDIGTAMLLGMGKSATDSGTVGIEISYSLASELPADLFVGLTIKATGLTYINPLGGCSLKVNAASDIEVVE
;
A
#
# COMPACT_ATOMS: atom_id res chain seq x y z
N MET A 1 1.36 2.52 -21.79
CA MET A 1 1.00 2.47 -23.22
C MET A 1 1.59 3.67 -23.94
N THR A 2 1.70 3.60 -25.26
CA THR A 2 2.15 4.71 -26.10
C THR A 2 0.96 5.35 -26.80
N VAL A 3 0.88 6.67 -26.76
CA VAL A 3 -0.17 7.46 -27.43
C VAL A 3 0.49 8.38 -28.45
N THR A 4 -0.06 8.38 -29.67
CA THR A 4 0.40 9.22 -30.78
C THR A 4 -0.70 10.17 -31.22
N VAL A 5 -0.40 11.46 -31.26
CA VAL A 5 -1.34 12.52 -31.63
C VAL A 5 -0.78 13.28 -32.82
N LEU A 6 -1.55 13.38 -33.91
CA LEU A 6 -1.21 14.21 -35.06
C LEU A 6 -1.82 15.60 -34.88
N VAL A 7 -0.98 16.64 -34.91
CA VAL A 7 -1.42 18.04 -34.86
C VAL A 7 -1.10 18.68 -36.22
N LYS A 8 -2.11 19.24 -36.87
CA LYS A 8 -1.98 19.90 -38.18
C LYS A 8 -2.33 21.37 -38.07
N ASN A 9 -1.44 22.24 -38.55
CA ASN A 9 -1.71 23.67 -38.70
C ASN A 9 -2.32 23.90 -40.09
N THR A 10 -3.61 24.28 -40.13
CA THR A 10 -4.34 24.55 -41.37
C THR A 10 -4.25 26.00 -41.83
N GLY A 11 -3.62 26.88 -41.05
CA GLY A 11 -3.35 28.27 -41.42
C GLY A 11 -2.01 28.43 -42.14
N GLU A 12 -1.73 29.64 -42.63
CA GLU A 12 -0.50 29.95 -43.38
C GLU A 12 0.65 30.44 -42.48
N SER A 13 0.33 30.92 -41.28
CA SER A 13 1.31 31.42 -40.32
C SER A 13 1.71 30.34 -39.31
N LYS A 14 2.94 30.45 -38.79
CA LYS A 14 3.43 29.62 -37.69
C LYS A 14 2.58 29.84 -36.44
N GLY A 15 2.22 28.75 -35.77
CA GLY A 15 1.40 28.79 -34.54
C GLY A 15 1.89 27.79 -33.50
N SER A 16 1.56 28.06 -32.24
CA SER A 16 1.79 27.13 -31.12
C SER A 16 0.44 26.58 -30.64
N TYR A 17 0.41 25.29 -30.32
CA TYR A 17 -0.77 24.61 -29.80
C TYR A 17 -0.41 23.76 -28.59
N GLU A 18 -1.28 23.76 -27.59
CA GLU A 18 -1.11 22.96 -26.38
C GLU A 18 -1.99 21.72 -26.42
N VAL A 19 -1.36 20.56 -26.26
CA VAL A 19 -2.05 19.27 -26.20
C VAL A 19 -2.09 18.81 -24.74
N ASN A 20 -3.28 18.79 -24.15
CA ASN A 20 -3.54 18.40 -22.77
C ASN A 20 -3.99 16.94 -22.70
N TYR A 21 -3.36 16.16 -21.81
CA TYR A 21 -3.67 14.75 -21.57
C TYR A 21 -4.29 14.58 -20.18
N LYS A 22 -5.45 13.94 -20.11
CA LYS A 22 -6.14 13.61 -18.85
C LYS A 22 -6.49 12.14 -18.80
N VAL A 23 -6.43 11.54 -17.61
CA VAL A 23 -6.91 10.17 -17.38
C VAL A 23 -8.05 10.24 -16.36
N ASN A 24 -9.22 9.70 -16.70
CA ASN A 24 -10.44 9.79 -15.89
C ASN A 24 -10.77 11.23 -15.49
N ASN A 25 -10.61 12.16 -16.44
CA ASN A 25 -10.76 13.60 -16.25
C ASN A 25 -9.76 14.26 -15.27
N GLU A 26 -8.81 13.51 -14.71
CA GLU A 26 -7.69 14.03 -13.92
C GLU A 26 -6.55 14.45 -14.84
N PHE A 27 -6.05 15.66 -14.64
CA PHE A 27 -4.93 16.18 -15.42
C PHE A 27 -3.67 15.34 -15.20
N LEU A 28 -3.06 14.88 -16.29
CA LEU A 28 -1.83 14.10 -16.25
C LEU A 28 -0.62 14.95 -16.68
N GLN A 29 -0.67 15.51 -17.88
CA GLN A 29 0.42 16.30 -18.46
C GLN A 29 -0.07 17.10 -19.67
N TYR A 30 0.77 18.01 -20.16
CA TYR A 30 0.56 18.71 -21.42
C TYR A 30 1.85 18.72 -22.26
N LYS A 31 1.71 18.97 -23.56
CA LYS A 31 2.84 19.20 -24.46
C LYS A 31 2.50 20.34 -25.42
N THR A 32 3.36 21.34 -25.47
CA THR A 32 3.25 22.43 -26.44
C THR A 32 4.00 22.05 -27.71
N VAL A 33 3.41 22.32 -28.87
CA VAL A 33 4.03 22.12 -30.18
C VAL A 33 3.92 23.40 -31.01
N THR A 34 5.00 23.78 -31.68
CA THR A 34 5.01 24.93 -32.61
C THR A 34 5.16 24.40 -34.03
N ILE A 35 4.22 24.75 -34.90
CA ILE A 35 4.05 24.17 -36.23
C ILE A 35 3.97 25.29 -37.26
N ASP A 36 4.78 25.23 -38.30
CA ASP A 36 4.73 26.18 -39.41
C ASP A 36 3.42 26.04 -40.20
N GLY A 37 2.99 27.10 -40.88
CA GLY A 37 1.73 27.10 -41.62
C GLY A 37 1.65 25.98 -42.67
N GLY A 38 0.48 25.36 -42.78
CA GLY A 38 0.20 24.26 -43.72
C GLY A 38 0.86 22.92 -43.39
N THR A 39 1.62 22.83 -42.30
CA THR A 39 2.36 21.60 -41.91
C THR A 39 1.70 20.86 -40.74
N GLN A 40 2.27 19.71 -40.39
CA GLN A 40 1.79 18.87 -39.28
C GLN A 40 2.96 18.25 -38.51
N GLN A 41 2.73 17.93 -37.24
CA GLN A 41 3.68 17.21 -36.39
C GLN A 41 2.98 16.13 -35.58
N THR A 42 3.68 15.02 -35.36
CA THR A 42 3.22 13.92 -34.52
C THR A 42 3.88 14.01 -33.15
N LEU A 43 3.07 13.98 -32.09
CA LEU A 43 3.51 13.91 -30.71
C LEU A 43 3.32 12.50 -30.17
N THR A 44 4.37 11.96 -29.57
CA THR A 44 4.33 10.66 -28.88
C THR A 44 4.53 10.87 -27.38
N VAL A 45 3.68 10.24 -26.57
CA VAL A 45 3.79 10.23 -25.10
C VAL A 45 3.53 8.84 -24.53
N THR A 46 4.08 8.56 -23.36
CA THR A 46 3.83 7.34 -22.61
C THR A 46 2.86 7.62 -21.48
N ILE A 47 1.74 6.89 -21.43
CA ILE A 47 0.74 6.98 -20.37
C ILE A 47 0.86 5.74 -19.47
N ILE A 48 0.99 5.97 -18.16
CA ILE A 48 1.01 4.93 -17.12
C ILE A 48 -0.37 4.94 -16.44
N GLY A 49 -1.09 3.83 -16.55
CA GLY A 49 -2.38 3.66 -15.88
C GLY A 49 -2.19 3.33 -14.40
N LYS A 50 -2.75 4.15 -13.51
CA LYS A 50 -2.60 3.97 -12.04
C LYS A 50 -3.68 3.10 -11.42
N LYS A 51 -4.87 3.04 -12.04
CA LYS A 51 -6.04 2.35 -11.50
C LYS A 51 -6.43 1.17 -12.39
N ALA A 52 -6.56 -0.01 -11.80
CA ALA A 52 -7.08 -1.19 -12.49
C ALA A 52 -8.50 -0.95 -13.04
N GLY A 53 -8.82 -1.59 -14.15
CA GLY A 53 -10.08 -1.45 -14.86
C GLY A 53 -9.98 -0.53 -16.08
N THR A 54 -11.15 -0.19 -16.63
CA THR A 54 -11.27 0.71 -17.78
C THR A 54 -11.03 2.15 -17.35
N ASN A 55 -10.09 2.80 -18.02
CA ASN A 55 -9.74 4.19 -17.82
C ASN A 55 -10.05 4.96 -19.11
N THR A 56 -10.51 6.20 -18.97
CA THR A 56 -10.74 7.12 -20.11
C THR A 56 -9.54 8.03 -20.26
N LEU A 57 -8.93 8.08 -21.44
CA LEU A 57 -7.91 9.04 -21.82
C LEU A 57 -8.57 10.17 -22.61
N ASN A 58 -8.38 11.41 -22.18
CA ASN A 58 -8.78 12.60 -22.93
C ASN A 58 -7.54 13.33 -23.45
N VAL A 59 -7.55 13.67 -24.73
CA VAL A 59 -6.52 14.48 -25.39
C VAL A 59 -7.21 15.68 -26.02
N ASN A 60 -7.24 16.81 -25.31
CA ASN A 60 -8.14 17.93 -25.61
C ASN A 60 -9.58 17.43 -25.87
N ASP A 61 -10.09 17.62 -27.08
CA ASP A 61 -11.45 17.23 -27.49
C ASP A 61 -11.57 15.77 -27.93
N LEU A 62 -10.46 15.02 -27.98
CA LEU A 62 -10.44 13.60 -28.30
C LEU A 62 -10.56 12.76 -27.03
N SER A 63 -11.21 11.61 -27.14
CA SER A 63 -11.31 10.64 -26.05
C SER A 63 -11.16 9.21 -26.56
N ASP A 64 -10.45 8.38 -25.79
CA ASP A 64 -10.36 6.94 -26.01
C ASP A 64 -10.30 6.21 -24.66
N THR A 65 -10.42 4.89 -24.65
CA THR A 65 -10.35 4.08 -23.43
C THR A 65 -9.23 3.06 -23.47
N PHE A 66 -8.67 2.76 -22.31
CA PHE A 66 -7.71 1.68 -22.15
C PHE A 66 -8.00 0.90 -20.87
N THR A 67 -7.64 -0.38 -20.87
CA THR A 67 -7.83 -1.24 -19.69
C THR A 67 -6.49 -1.49 -19.01
N VAL A 68 -6.41 -1.16 -17.72
CA VAL A 68 -5.33 -1.59 -16.84
C VAL A 68 -5.75 -2.91 -16.24
N LYS A 69 -5.03 -3.99 -16.57
CA LYS A 69 -5.29 -5.28 -15.94
C LYS A 69 -5.03 -5.14 -14.44
N ALA A 70 -5.99 -5.57 -13.62
CA ALA A 70 -5.70 -5.79 -12.21
C ALA A 70 -4.52 -6.76 -12.12
N PRO A 71 -3.61 -6.59 -11.15
CA PRO A 71 -2.72 -7.69 -10.81
C PRO A 71 -3.58 -8.95 -10.57
N PRO A 72 -3.08 -10.16 -10.90
CA PRO A 72 -3.78 -11.37 -10.50
C PRO A 72 -4.14 -11.23 -9.00
N PRO A 73 -5.32 -11.70 -8.57
CA PRO A 73 -5.61 -11.75 -7.14
C PRO A 73 -4.41 -12.43 -6.48
N SER A 74 -3.75 -11.74 -5.54
CA SER A 74 -2.66 -12.35 -4.80
C SER A 74 -3.23 -13.61 -4.19
N THR A 75 -2.74 -14.78 -4.62
CA THR A 75 -3.09 -16.06 -4.01
C THR A 75 -2.33 -16.25 -2.70
N ASP A 76 -1.95 -15.16 -2.03
CA ASP A 76 -1.46 -15.16 -0.65
C ASP A 76 -2.63 -15.44 0.32
N THR A 77 -3.39 -16.48 0.01
CA THR A 77 -4.10 -17.35 0.96
C THR A 77 -3.16 -18.46 1.44
N THR A 78 -1.84 -18.24 1.45
CA THR A 78 -1.03 -18.93 2.45
C THR A 78 -1.52 -18.39 3.78
N THR A 79 -2.42 -19.13 4.44
CA THR A 79 -2.61 -19.02 5.89
C THR A 79 -1.20 -18.87 6.47
N PRO A 80 -0.85 -17.71 7.03
CA PRO A 80 0.51 -17.48 7.49
C PRO A 80 0.84 -18.62 8.47
N ALA A 81 2.04 -19.18 8.36
CA ALA A 81 2.42 -20.26 9.26
C ALA A 81 2.21 -19.77 10.70
N VAL A 82 1.37 -20.49 11.45
CA VAL A 82 1.15 -20.22 12.87
C VAL A 82 2.33 -20.82 13.61
N ILE A 83 3.16 -19.97 14.20
CA ILE A 83 4.34 -20.37 14.96
C ILE A 83 4.22 -19.92 16.41
N PRO A 84 4.82 -20.66 17.37
CA PRO A 84 4.89 -20.21 18.74
C PRO A 84 5.78 -18.97 18.87
N TRP A 85 5.47 -18.06 19.80
CA TRP A 85 6.18 -16.79 19.98
C TRP A 85 7.70 -16.92 20.17
N GLN A 86 8.17 -18.03 20.74
CA GLN A 86 9.59 -18.30 20.93
C GLN A 86 10.36 -18.36 19.60
N GLU A 87 9.69 -18.72 18.51
CA GLU A 87 10.30 -18.85 17.19
C GLU A 87 10.25 -17.55 16.37
N ALA A 88 9.45 -16.56 16.78
CA ALA A 88 9.22 -15.33 16.01
C ALA A 88 10.48 -14.57 15.62
N LYS A 89 11.53 -14.60 16.45
CA LYS A 89 12.81 -13.93 16.15
C LYS A 89 13.58 -14.58 14.98
N ASN A 90 13.25 -15.82 14.61
CA ASN A 90 13.88 -16.50 13.48
C ASN A 90 13.26 -16.15 12.12
N HIS A 91 12.14 -15.42 12.12
CA HIS A 91 11.33 -15.11 10.94
C HIS A 91 11.32 -13.62 10.57
N ILE A 92 12.36 -12.87 10.95
CA ILE A 92 12.44 -11.41 10.73
C ILE A 92 12.24 -11.07 9.25
N GLY A 93 11.32 -10.15 8.97
CA GLY A 93 11.01 -9.69 7.62
C GLY A 93 9.92 -10.50 6.93
N GLU A 94 9.33 -11.49 7.60
CA GLU A 94 8.21 -12.28 7.10
C GLU A 94 6.88 -11.81 7.71
N THR A 95 5.80 -11.93 6.93
CA THR A 95 4.43 -11.83 7.46
C THR A 95 3.98 -13.23 7.89
N ILE A 96 3.90 -13.44 9.20
CA ILE A 96 3.57 -14.72 9.83
C ILE A 96 2.53 -14.52 10.94
N THR A 97 1.93 -15.62 11.40
CA THR A 97 1.03 -15.61 12.56
C THR A 97 1.81 -16.10 13.77
N VAL A 98 1.90 -15.28 14.81
CA VAL A 98 2.61 -15.62 16.05
C VAL A 98 1.60 -15.90 17.15
N GLU A 99 1.68 -17.08 17.75
CA GLU A 99 0.82 -17.50 18.85
C GLU A 99 1.53 -17.38 20.20
N GLY A 100 0.88 -16.77 21.19
CA GLY A 100 1.40 -16.71 22.54
C GLY A 100 0.50 -15.98 23.53
N PRO A 101 0.78 -16.13 24.84
CA PRO A 101 0.05 -15.44 25.89
C PRO A 101 0.43 -13.95 25.92
N ILE A 102 -0.54 -13.07 26.07
CA ILE A 102 -0.32 -11.64 26.31
C ILE A 102 -0.18 -11.40 27.80
N ILE A 103 0.98 -10.90 28.20
CA ILE A 103 1.36 -10.70 29.60
C ILE A 103 0.94 -9.32 30.10
N ASP A 104 1.20 -8.29 29.29
CA ASP A 104 0.87 -6.91 29.62
C ASP A 104 0.72 -6.05 28.35
N LYS A 105 0.39 -4.78 28.59
CA LYS A 105 0.39 -3.74 27.57
C LYS A 105 1.16 -2.54 28.09
N PHE A 106 1.91 -1.90 27.21
CA PHE A 106 2.74 -0.76 27.51
C PHE A 106 2.54 0.32 26.45
N ASP A 107 2.30 1.55 26.89
CA ASP A 107 2.19 2.70 25.99
C ASP A 107 3.61 3.20 25.67
N ILE A 108 4.02 3.10 24.40
CA ILE A 108 5.34 3.56 23.94
C ILE A 108 5.30 5.00 23.40
N GLY A 109 4.19 5.72 23.56
CA GLY A 109 3.98 7.09 23.10
C GLY A 109 3.52 7.21 21.65
N THR A 110 3.89 6.26 20.79
CA THR A 110 3.48 6.21 19.37
C THR A 110 2.46 5.12 19.06
N ALA A 111 2.31 4.13 19.95
CA ALA A 111 1.43 2.98 19.81
C ALA A 111 1.23 2.32 21.19
N MET A 112 0.24 1.44 21.28
CA MET A 112 0.18 0.44 22.34
C MET A 112 1.03 -0.76 21.94
N LEU A 113 1.90 -1.21 22.83
CA LEU A 113 2.72 -2.41 22.66
C LEU A 113 2.21 -3.51 23.59
N LEU A 114 1.81 -4.66 23.06
CA LEU A 114 1.52 -5.84 23.87
C LEU A 114 2.77 -6.68 24.05
N GLY A 115 3.01 -7.15 25.26
CA GLY A 115 4.06 -8.13 25.56
C GLY A 115 3.55 -9.55 25.35
N MET A 116 3.96 -10.21 24.28
CA MET A 116 3.66 -11.62 24.03
C MET A 116 4.77 -12.52 24.60
N GLY A 117 4.38 -13.52 25.38
CA GLY A 117 5.25 -14.49 26.05
C GLY A 117 5.92 -13.99 27.33
N LYS A 118 6.20 -12.69 27.39
CA LYS A 118 6.85 -11.97 28.51
C LYS A 118 6.33 -10.53 28.58
N SER A 119 6.65 -9.81 29.65
CA SER A 119 6.29 -8.38 29.78
C SER A 119 6.89 -7.57 28.63
N ALA A 120 6.17 -6.57 28.12
CA ALA A 120 6.56 -5.73 26.99
C ALA A 120 7.92 -5.04 27.17
N THR A 121 8.38 -4.90 28.42
CA THR A 121 9.69 -4.30 28.77
C THR A 121 10.81 -5.32 28.98
N ASP A 122 10.49 -6.62 29.00
CA ASP A 122 11.47 -7.68 29.24
C ASP A 122 12.27 -8.04 27.98
N SER A 123 13.50 -8.49 28.20
CA SER A 123 14.32 -9.02 27.11
C SER A 123 13.78 -10.35 26.59
N GLY A 124 13.71 -10.45 25.26
CA GLY A 124 13.20 -11.63 24.56
C GLY A 124 11.68 -11.68 24.43
N THR A 125 10.95 -10.64 24.81
CA THR A 125 9.53 -10.48 24.51
C THR A 125 9.30 -10.35 23.00
N VAL A 126 8.16 -10.85 22.53
CA VAL A 126 7.62 -10.49 21.22
C VAL A 126 6.66 -9.34 21.41
N GLY A 127 7.00 -8.17 20.87
CA GLY A 127 6.15 -6.99 20.92
C GLY A 127 5.08 -7.02 19.84
N ILE A 128 3.81 -6.85 20.19
CA ILE A 128 2.72 -6.64 19.22
C ILE A 128 2.38 -5.15 19.20
N GLU A 129 2.68 -4.47 18.10
CA GLU A 129 2.39 -3.04 17.95
C GLU A 129 0.98 -2.80 17.43
N ILE A 130 0.23 -2.02 18.20
CA ILE A 130 -1.16 -1.64 17.91
C ILE A 130 -1.24 -0.11 17.87
N SER A 131 -1.56 0.44 16.71
CA SER A 131 -1.81 1.89 16.56
C SER A 131 -3.00 2.34 17.43
N TYR A 132 -3.05 3.60 17.86
CA TYR A 132 -4.17 4.10 18.67
C TYR A 132 -5.54 4.00 18.00
N SER A 133 -5.61 4.19 16.68
CA SER A 133 -6.85 4.00 15.92
C SER A 133 -7.34 2.56 16.00
N LEU A 134 -6.43 1.59 15.81
CA LEU A 134 -6.78 0.18 15.94
C LEU A 134 -7.11 -0.20 17.39
N ALA A 135 -6.36 0.32 18.37
CA ALA A 135 -6.63 0.07 19.78
C ALA A 135 -8.03 0.52 20.21
N SER A 136 -8.59 1.56 19.58
CA SER A 136 -9.95 2.02 19.85
C SER A 136 -11.05 1.09 19.32
N GLU A 137 -10.71 0.16 18.42
CA GLU A 137 -11.60 -0.85 17.85
C GLU A 137 -11.51 -2.20 18.58
N LEU A 138 -10.55 -2.35 19.50
CA LEU A 138 -10.26 -3.58 20.23
C LEU A 138 -10.78 -3.53 21.66
N PRO A 139 -10.86 -4.68 22.37
CA PRO A 139 -11.19 -4.71 23.79
C PRO A 139 -10.28 -3.80 24.63
N ALA A 140 -10.84 -3.13 25.64
CA ALA A 140 -10.11 -2.14 26.44
C ALA A 140 -8.90 -2.71 27.18
N ASP A 141 -8.92 -4.00 27.53
CA ASP A 141 -7.81 -4.72 28.16
C ASP A 141 -6.74 -5.19 27.16
N LEU A 142 -6.99 -5.08 25.85
CA LEU A 142 -6.12 -5.54 24.76
C LEU A 142 -5.60 -6.97 24.97
N PHE A 143 -6.52 -7.87 25.35
CA PHE A 143 -6.25 -9.30 25.47
C PHE A 143 -5.25 -9.68 26.57
N VAL A 144 -4.90 -8.77 27.48
CA VAL A 144 -4.01 -9.07 28.61
C VAL A 144 -4.56 -10.25 29.42
N GLY A 145 -3.74 -11.29 29.59
CA GLY A 145 -4.12 -12.54 30.25
C GLY A 145 -4.68 -13.62 29.31
N LEU A 146 -4.86 -13.32 28.03
CA LEU A 146 -5.32 -14.28 27.01
C LEU A 146 -4.18 -14.78 26.13
N THR A 147 -4.35 -15.95 25.55
CA THR A 147 -3.53 -16.41 24.42
C THR A 147 -4.16 -15.90 23.13
N ILE A 148 -3.33 -15.30 22.27
CA ILE A 148 -3.78 -14.83 20.95
C ILE A 148 -2.86 -15.38 19.85
N LYS A 149 -3.38 -15.40 18.64
CA LYS A 149 -2.63 -15.41 17.39
C LYS A 149 -2.62 -14.00 16.82
N ALA A 150 -1.44 -13.45 16.57
CA ALA A 150 -1.27 -12.13 15.96
C ALA A 150 -0.54 -12.26 14.62
N THR A 151 -1.14 -11.76 13.55
CA THR A 151 -0.60 -11.83 12.19
C THR A 151 -0.02 -10.50 11.79
N GLY A 152 1.26 -10.48 11.42
CA GLY A 152 1.92 -9.23 11.04
C GLY A 152 3.32 -9.42 10.50
N LEU A 153 3.84 -8.35 9.89
CA LEU A 153 5.24 -8.29 9.46
C LEU A 153 6.14 -8.21 10.70
N THR A 154 7.01 -9.19 10.88
CA THR A 154 7.99 -9.18 11.97
C THR A 154 9.20 -8.33 11.60
N TYR A 155 9.80 -7.71 12.61
CA TYR A 155 10.98 -6.87 12.45
C TYR A 155 11.81 -6.83 13.75
N ILE A 156 13.08 -6.41 13.66
CA ILE A 156 13.95 -6.22 14.83
C ILE A 156 13.66 -4.84 15.42
N ASN A 157 13.20 -4.81 16.67
CA ASN A 157 12.92 -3.56 17.37
C ASN A 157 14.22 -2.86 17.84
N PRO A 158 14.17 -1.58 18.26
CA PRO A 158 15.35 -0.83 18.67
C PRO A 158 16.14 -1.43 19.85
N LEU A 159 15.52 -2.33 20.62
CA LEU A 159 16.15 -3.04 21.74
C LEU A 159 16.77 -4.39 21.30
N GLY A 160 16.74 -4.72 20.01
CA GLY A 160 17.25 -5.99 19.47
C GLY A 160 16.32 -7.19 19.67
N GLY A 161 15.09 -6.96 20.15
CA GLY A 161 14.01 -7.95 20.26
C GLY A 161 13.21 -8.09 18.96
N CYS A 162 12.31 -9.07 18.92
CA CYS A 162 11.37 -9.23 17.81
C CYS A 162 10.08 -8.48 18.12
N SER A 163 9.52 -7.82 17.13
CA SER A 163 8.18 -7.23 17.22
C SER A 163 7.46 -7.40 15.88
N LEU A 164 6.14 -7.37 15.91
CA LEU A 164 5.31 -7.37 14.71
C LEU A 164 4.23 -6.31 14.78
N LYS A 165 3.89 -5.77 13.62
CA LYS A 165 2.85 -4.76 13.49
C LYS A 165 1.58 -5.38 12.91
N VAL A 166 0.48 -5.22 13.63
CA VAL A 166 -0.87 -5.56 13.15
C VAL A 166 -1.53 -4.32 12.53
N ASN A 167 -2.36 -4.52 11.50
CA ASN A 167 -2.97 -3.41 10.75
C ASN A 167 -4.50 -3.36 10.89
N ALA A 168 -5.14 -4.47 11.26
CA ALA A 168 -6.58 -4.57 11.45
C ALA A 168 -6.95 -5.50 12.63
N ALA A 169 -8.17 -5.38 13.15
CA ALA A 169 -8.65 -6.26 14.22
C ALA A 169 -8.71 -7.74 13.78
N SER A 170 -8.93 -7.99 12.49
CA SER A 170 -8.89 -9.32 11.87
C SER A 170 -7.51 -9.97 11.88
N ASP A 171 -6.44 -9.22 12.16
CA ASP A 171 -5.09 -9.77 12.29
C ASP A 171 -4.87 -10.44 13.66
N ILE A 172 -5.82 -10.30 14.59
CA ILE A 172 -5.75 -10.85 15.95
C ILE A 172 -6.91 -11.84 16.15
N GLU A 173 -6.57 -13.05 16.57
CA GLU A 173 -7.53 -14.09 16.93
C GLU A 173 -7.25 -14.53 18.38
N VAL A 174 -8.27 -14.53 19.24
CA VAL A 174 -8.16 -15.08 20.60
C VAL A 174 -8.23 -16.61 20.50
N VAL A 175 -7.30 -17.30 21.15
CA VAL A 175 -7.29 -18.77 21.23
C VAL A 175 -8.17 -19.19 22.40
N GLU A 176 -9.22 -19.97 22.12
CA GLU A 176 -10.13 -20.56 23.12
C GLU A 176 -9.48 -21.69 23.93
#